data_AF-A0A147H027-F1
#
_entry.id   AF-A0A147H027-F1
#
_cell.length_a   1.000
_cell.length_b   1.000
_cell.length_c   1.000
_cell.angle_alpha   90.00
_cell.angle_beta   90.00
_cell.angle_gamma   90.00
#
_symmetry.space_group_name_H-M   'P 1'
#
loop_
_entity.id
_entity.type
_entity.pdbx_description
1 polymer ?
#
loop_
_entity_poly.entity_id
_entity_poly.type
_entity_poly.pdbx_seq_one_letter_code
_entity_poly.pdbx_strand_id
1 'polypeptide(L)'
;MPASAFASVKLPTPLVEQARRAAQPMRRSIASQIEYWATLGQIVEHTGLSVQEARAAIEAHERRQAEAPAAPASIDALTARLLAAQASGTLAQRVRALVNENRALAGDAAAAPAGELAPTA
;
A
#
# COMPACT_ATOMS: atom_id res chain seq x y z
N MET A 1 23.15 23.12 -28.62
CA MET A 1 23.57 23.53 -27.26
C MET A 1 23.22 22.40 -26.31
N PRO A 2 24.15 21.85 -25.51
CA PRO A 2 23.79 20.83 -24.54
C PRO A 2 22.90 21.48 -23.48
N ALA A 3 21.68 20.97 -23.30
CA ALA A 3 20.79 21.41 -22.25
C ALA A 3 21.39 21.09 -20.88
N SER A 4 21.22 21.97 -19.90
CA SER A 4 21.71 21.77 -18.52
C SER A 4 21.22 20.42 -17.98
N ALA A 5 22.14 19.61 -17.46
CA ALA A 5 21.83 18.32 -16.82
C ALA A 5 21.09 18.47 -15.47
N PHE A 6 21.02 19.68 -14.92
CA PHE A 6 20.41 19.97 -13.63
C PHE A 6 19.41 21.13 -13.73
N ALA A 7 18.29 20.98 -13.04
CA ALA A 7 17.26 22.00 -12.85
C ALA A 7 17.03 22.24 -11.36
N SER A 8 16.84 23.50 -10.97
CA SER A 8 16.47 23.87 -9.60
C SER A 8 14.96 24.04 -9.51
N VAL A 9 14.33 23.34 -8.56
CA VAL A 9 12.88 23.40 -8.32
C VAL A 9 12.64 24.03 -6.95
N LYS A 10 11.79 25.05 -6.89
CA LYS A 10 11.35 25.63 -5.61
C LYS A 10 10.24 24.77 -5.02
N LEU A 11 10.48 24.19 -3.85
CA LEU A 11 9.54 23.35 -3.13
C LEU A 11 9.25 23.92 -1.74
N PRO A 12 8.02 23.78 -1.21
CA PRO A 12 7.72 24.15 0.16
C PRO A 12 8.57 23.35 1.15
N THR A 13 9.15 24.04 2.14
CA THR A 13 9.92 23.42 3.23
C THR A 13 9.24 22.21 3.89
N PRO A 14 7.94 22.24 4.26
CA PRO A 14 7.32 21.08 4.91
C PRO A 14 7.33 19.83 4.02
N LEU A 15 7.18 19.99 2.71
CA LEU A 15 7.22 18.88 1.75
C LEU A 15 8.63 18.30 1.63
N VAL A 16 9.66 19.16 1.62
CA VAL A 16 11.07 18.73 1.61
C VAL A 16 11.40 17.91 2.86
N GLU A 17 10.96 18.36 4.04
CA GLU A 17 11.18 17.64 5.30
C GLU A 17 10.42 16.32 5.37
N GLN A 18 9.18 16.27 4.85
CA GLN A 18 8.44 15.03 4.73
C GLN A 18 9.15 14.04 3.81
N ALA A 19 9.59 14.48 2.62
CA ALA A 19 10.32 13.64 1.68
C ALA A 19 11.63 13.12 2.29
N ARG A 20 12.35 13.96 3.05
CA ARG A 20 13.57 13.57 3.77
C ARG A 20 13.30 12.44 4.77
N ARG A 21 12.25 12.56 5.59
CA ARG A 21 11.85 11.51 6.55
C ARG A 21 11.46 10.22 5.84
N ALA A 22 10.69 10.30 4.76
CA ALA A 22 10.26 9.15 3.98
C ALA A 22 11.44 8.42 3.30
N ALA A 23 12.48 9.14 2.90
CA ALA A 23 13.68 8.58 2.26
C ALA A 23 14.67 7.96 3.26
N GLN A 24 14.58 8.31 4.54
CA GLN A 24 15.54 7.94 5.59
C GLN A 24 15.69 6.42 5.80
N PRO A 25 14.61 5.60 5.83
CA PRO A 25 14.71 4.15 5.96
C PRO A 25 15.52 3.49 4.83
N MET A 26 15.43 4.06 3.64
CA MET A 26 16.13 3.57 2.46
C MET A 26 17.48 4.26 2.21
N ARG A 27 17.88 5.18 3.11
CA ARG A 27 19.09 6.02 2.98
C ARG A 27 19.19 6.73 1.62
N ARG A 28 18.05 7.13 1.05
CA ARG A 28 17.99 7.78 -0.26
C ARG A 28 18.12 9.30 -0.13
N SER A 29 18.68 9.94 -1.16
CA SER A 29 18.63 11.40 -1.29
C SER A 29 17.23 11.86 -1.71
N ILE A 30 16.90 13.13 -1.51
CA ILE A 30 15.62 13.71 -1.98
C ILE A 30 15.52 13.66 -3.51
N ALA A 31 16.63 13.90 -4.23
CA ALA A 31 16.66 13.78 -5.68
C ALA A 31 16.33 12.35 -6.13
N SER A 32 16.98 11.35 -5.51
CA SER A 32 16.71 9.93 -5.76
C SER A 32 15.28 9.53 -5.39
N GLN A 33 14.69 10.16 -4.36
CA GLN A 33 13.30 9.94 -3.97
C GLN A 33 12.32 10.44 -5.03
N ILE A 34 12.60 11.61 -5.62
CA ILE A 34 11.80 12.19 -6.70
C ILE A 34 11.88 11.33 -7.95
N GLU A 35 13.08 10.92 -8.36
CA GLU A 35 13.29 10.05 -9.53
C GLU A 35 12.56 8.71 -9.37
N TYR A 36 12.63 8.11 -8.18
CA TYR A 36 11.92 6.87 -7.87
C TYR A 36 10.40 7.02 -8.01
N TRP A 37 9.81 8.07 -7.43
CA TRP A 37 8.37 8.31 -7.54
C TRP A 37 7.93 8.68 -8.96
N ALA A 38 8.75 9.41 -9.72
CA ALA A 38 8.49 9.70 -11.12
C ALA A 38 8.46 8.43 -11.96
N THR A 39 9.44 7.54 -11.77
CA THR A 39 9.49 6.22 -12.42
C THR A 39 8.27 5.38 -12.08
N LEU A 40 7.87 5.34 -10.81
CA LEU A 40 6.67 4.63 -10.39
C LEU A 40 5.40 5.18 -11.04
N GLY A 41 5.25 6.51 -11.14
CA GLY A 41 4.12 7.14 -11.81
C GLY A 41 4.04 6.76 -13.30
N GLN A 42 5.17 6.77 -14.00
CA GLN A 42 5.24 6.36 -15.40
C GLN A 42 4.87 4.88 -15.59
N ILE A 43 5.35 4.00 -14.72
CA ILE A 43 4.98 2.57 -14.76
C ILE A 43 3.48 2.42 -14.54
N VAL A 44 2.93 3.10 -13.52
CA VAL A 44 1.49 3.09 -13.20
C VAL A 44 0.65 3.49 -14.41
N GLU A 45 0.99 4.60 -15.08
CA GLU A 45 0.31 5.06 -16.30
C GLU A 45 0.40 4.05 -17.45
N HIS A 46 1.58 3.48 -17.70
CA HIS A 46 1.77 2.47 -18.75
C HIS A 46 1.04 1.15 -18.45
N THR A 47 0.91 0.77 -17.17
CA THR A 47 0.18 -0.43 -16.75
C THR A 47 -1.33 -0.24 -16.76
N GLY A 48 -1.82 0.95 -17.11
CA GLY A 48 -3.25 1.22 -17.22
C GLY A 48 -3.98 1.42 -15.89
N LEU A 49 -3.26 1.56 -14.77
CA LEU A 49 -3.87 1.99 -13.52
C LEU A 49 -4.24 3.47 -13.67
N SER A 50 -5.53 3.74 -13.78
CA SER A 50 -6.01 5.11 -13.95
C SER A 50 -5.72 5.94 -12.71
N VAL A 51 -5.50 7.24 -12.92
CA VAL A 51 -5.35 8.22 -11.83
C VAL A 51 -6.55 8.17 -10.86
N GLN A 52 -7.74 7.83 -11.37
CA GLN A 52 -8.95 7.67 -10.58
C GLN A 52 -8.90 6.46 -9.66
N GLU A 53 -8.41 5.31 -10.13
CA GLU A 53 -8.23 4.11 -9.30
C GLU A 53 -7.16 4.32 -8.23
N ALA A 54 -6.04 4.96 -8.59
CA ALA A 54 -5.01 5.33 -7.62
C ALA A 54 -5.56 6.27 -6.54
N ARG A 55 -6.35 7.29 -6.93
CA ARG A 55 -7.03 8.20 -6.00
C ARG A 55 -8.01 7.45 -5.09
N ALA A 56 -8.85 6.59 -5.65
CA ALA A 56 -9.80 5.80 -4.87
C ALA A 56 -9.10 4.89 -3.86
N ALA A 57 -7.96 4.30 -4.24
CA ALA A 57 -7.14 3.50 -3.34
C ALA A 57 -6.53 4.33 -2.19
N ILE A 58 -6.07 5.56 -2.48
CA ILE A 58 -5.57 6.50 -1.46
C ILE A 58 -6.69 6.89 -0.50
N GLU A 59 -7.85 7.31 -1.00
CA GLU A 59 -8.99 7.70 -0.17
C GLU A 59 -9.50 6.53 0.70
N ALA A 60 -9.52 5.31 0.15
CA ALA A 60 -9.85 4.11 0.92
C ALA A 60 -8.78 3.78 1.97
N HIS A 61 -7.51 4.10 1.72
CA HIS A 61 -6.45 3.93 2.70
C HIS A 61 -6.55 4.96 3.84
N GLU A 62 -6.75 6.22 3.51
CA GLU A 62 -6.92 7.31 4.47
C GLU A 62 -8.13 7.09 5.37
N ARG A 63 -9.28 6.68 4.80
CA ARG A 63 -10.46 6.30 5.59
C ARG A 63 -10.18 5.17 6.57
N ARG A 64 -9.50 4.11 6.10
CA ARG A 64 -9.10 3.00 6.98
C ARG A 64 -8.14 3.46 8.09
N GLN A 65 -7.23 4.39 7.81
CA GLN A 65 -6.36 4.94 8.85
C GLN A 65 -7.14 5.80 9.85
N ALA A 66 -8.12 6.59 9.39
CA ALA A 66 -8.96 7.40 10.26
C ALA A 66 -9.87 6.54 11.17
N GLU A 67 -10.36 5.41 10.65
CA GLU A 67 -11.19 4.45 11.39
C GLU A 67 -10.36 3.44 12.22
N ALA A 68 -9.04 3.41 12.03
CA ALA A 68 -8.19 2.45 12.72
C ALA A 68 -8.23 2.73 14.23
N PRO A 69 -8.49 1.71 15.07
CA PRO A 69 -8.40 1.89 16.51
C PRO A 69 -6.99 2.32 16.87
N ALA A 70 -6.88 3.28 17.81
CA ALA A 70 -5.60 3.81 18.26
C ALA A 70 -4.62 2.68 18.57
N ALA A 71 -3.37 2.86 18.09
CA ALA A 71 -2.31 1.91 18.37
C ALA A 71 -2.14 1.76 19.90
N PRO A 72 -1.95 0.53 20.42
CA PRO A 72 -1.75 0.33 21.84
C PRO A 72 -0.52 1.10 22.31
N ALA A 73 -0.67 1.83 23.42
CA ALA A 73 0.38 2.72 23.95
C ALA A 73 1.62 1.98 24.47
N SER A 74 1.53 0.66 24.65
CA SER A 74 2.63 -0.19 25.13
C SER A 74 2.44 -1.66 24.75
N ILE A 75 3.51 -2.45 24.91
CA ILE A 75 3.50 -3.90 24.72
C ILE A 75 2.57 -4.59 25.74
N ASP A 76 2.54 -4.11 26.98
CA ASP A 76 1.63 -4.65 28.00
C ASP A 76 0.17 -4.43 27.64
N ALA A 77 -0.17 -3.24 27.12
CA ALA A 77 -1.51 -2.93 26.64
C ALA A 77 -1.91 -3.82 25.44
N LEU A 78 -0.96 -4.08 24.54
CA LEU A 78 -1.16 -5.01 23.43
C LEU A 78 -1.40 -6.45 23.94
N THR A 79 -0.60 -6.89 24.92
CA THR A 79 -0.69 -8.23 25.51
C THR A 79 -2.03 -8.42 26.24
N ALA A 80 -2.45 -7.45 27.04
CA ALA A 80 -3.74 -7.45 27.71
C ALA A 80 -4.91 -7.51 26.70
N ARG A 81 -4.83 -6.73 25.62
CA ARG A 81 -5.83 -6.75 24.55
C ARG A 81 -5.89 -8.12 23.85
N LEU A 82 -4.75 -8.75 23.59
CA LEU A 82 -4.70 -10.08 22.99
C LEU A 82 -5.32 -11.14 23.90
N LEU A 83 -4.96 -11.15 25.19
CA LEU A 83 -5.51 -12.09 26.17
C LEU A 83 -7.02 -11.91 26.34
N ALA A 84 -7.51 -10.67 26.38
CA ALA A 84 -8.94 -10.38 26.44
C ALA A 84 -9.67 -10.89 25.18
N ALA A 85 -9.08 -10.72 23.99
CA ALA A 85 -9.64 -11.22 22.74
C ALA A 85 -9.64 -12.75 22.63
N GLN A 86 -8.63 -13.40 23.23
CA GLN A 86 -8.58 -14.87 23.36
C GLN A 86 -9.66 -15.37 24.32
N ALA A 87 -9.77 -14.77 25.51
CA ALA A 87 -10.76 -15.15 26.52
C ALA A 87 -12.21 -14.94 26.05
N SER A 88 -12.47 -13.88 25.26
CA SER A 88 -13.79 -13.61 24.70
C SER A 88 -14.12 -14.46 23.46
N GLY A 89 -13.18 -15.28 22.97
CA GLY A 89 -13.34 -16.07 21.74
C GLY A 89 -13.37 -15.25 20.44
N THR A 90 -13.30 -13.92 20.54
CA THR A 90 -13.31 -13.01 19.38
C THR A 90 -12.11 -13.23 18.46
N LEU A 91 -10.94 -13.58 19.02
CA LEU A 91 -9.77 -13.94 18.21
C LEU A 91 -10.05 -15.17 17.34
N ALA A 92 -10.60 -16.23 17.93
CA ALA A 92 -10.93 -17.46 17.21
C ALA A 92 -12.03 -17.25 16.15
N GLN A 93 -13.01 -16.39 16.44
CA GLN A 93 -14.01 -15.99 15.45
C GLN A 93 -13.37 -15.25 14.27
N ARG A 94 -12.48 -14.29 14.54
CA ARG A 94 -11.81 -13.51 13.49
C ARG A 94 -10.89 -14.36 12.63
N VAL A 95 -10.15 -15.29 13.23
CA VAL A 95 -9.31 -16.26 12.50
C VAL A 95 -10.16 -17.12 11.57
N ARG A 96 -11.30 -17.65 12.05
CA ARG A 96 -12.20 -18.45 11.20
C ARG A 96 -12.78 -17.64 10.04
N ALA A 97 -13.20 -16.40 10.28
CA ALA A 97 -13.67 -15.50 9.23
C ALA A 97 -12.59 -15.29 8.16
N LEU A 98 -11.36 -14.96 8.57
CA LEU A 98 -10.24 -14.73 7.66
C LEU A 98 -9.86 -15.97 6.84
N VAL A 99 -9.89 -17.16 7.45
CA VAL A 99 -9.65 -18.42 6.73
C VAL A 99 -10.72 -18.67 5.67
N ASN A 100 -11.98 -18.39 5.99
CA ASN A 100 -13.08 -18.54 5.04
C ASN A 100 -12.99 -17.52 3.89
N GLU A 101 -12.66 -16.25 4.19
CA GLU A 101 -12.42 -15.20 3.19
C GLU A 101 -11.27 -15.58 2.24
N ASN A 102 -10.13 -16.02 2.78
CA ASN A 102 -8.99 -16.45 1.96
C ASN A 102 -9.31 -17.69 1.12
N ARG A 103 -10.11 -18.63 1.66
CA ARG A 103 -10.55 -19.80 0.89
C ARG A 103 -11.47 -19.39 -0.26
N ALA A 104 -12.36 -18.41 -0.06
CA ALA A 104 -13.21 -17.88 -1.11
C ALA A 104 -12.39 -17.21 -2.21
N LEU A 105 -11.44 -16.34 -1.85
CA LEU A 105 -10.53 -15.70 -2.81
C LEU A 105 -9.68 -16.72 -3.60
N ALA A 106 -9.20 -17.77 -2.94
CA ALA A 106 -8.47 -18.85 -3.60
C ALA A 106 -9.37 -19.72 -4.50
N GLY A 107 -10.63 -19.92 -4.11
CA GLY A 107 -11.64 -20.61 -4.91
C GLY A 107 -12.03 -19.84 -6.16
N ASP A 108 -12.21 -18.52 -6.05
CA ASP A 108 -12.49 -17.63 -7.18
C ASP A 108 -11.28 -17.55 -8.14
N ALA A 109 -10.06 -17.55 -7.61
CA ALA A 109 -8.84 -17.63 -8.42
C ALA A 109 -8.68 -18.99 -9.14
N ALA A 110 -9.17 -20.09 -8.55
CA ALA A 110 -9.18 -21.41 -9.20
C ALA A 110 -10.34 -21.58 -10.20
N ALA A 111 -11.38 -20.73 -10.13
CA ALA A 111 -12.54 -20.74 -11.01
C ALA A 111 -12.39 -19.83 -12.25
N ALA A 112 -11.31 -19.03 -12.35
CA ALA A 112 -10.94 -18.36 -13.59
C ALA A 112 -10.48 -19.42 -14.62
N PRO A 113 -11.24 -19.69 -15.70
CA PRO A 113 -10.94 -20.79 -16.59
C PRO A 113 -9.73 -20.47 -17.47
N ALA A 114 -8.88 -21.48 -17.63
CA ALA A 114 -7.95 -21.63 -18.74
C ALA A 114 -8.74 -21.76 -20.07
N GLY A 115 -9.32 -20.66 -20.52
CA GLY A 115 -10.10 -20.56 -21.75
C GLY A 115 -9.47 -19.58 -22.72
N GLU A 116 -8.30 -19.93 -23.28
CA GLU A 116 -8.01 -19.73 -24.70
C GLU A 116 -6.69 -20.44 -25.08
N LEU A 117 -6.80 -21.73 -25.40
CA LEU A 117 -5.91 -22.36 -26.35
C LEU A 117 -6.75 -22.73 -27.57
N ALA A 118 -6.55 -22.04 -28.68
CA ALA A 118 -6.63 -22.65 -29.99
C ALA A 118 -5.61 -22.00 -30.94
N PRO A 119 -4.68 -22.78 -31.51
CA PRO A 119 -3.90 -22.39 -32.66
C PRO A 119 -4.75 -22.61 -33.93
N THR A 120 -4.78 -21.67 -34.87
CA THR A 120 -5.25 -21.95 -36.24
C THR A 120 -4.60 -21.00 -37.24
N ALA A 121 -3.95 -21.62 -38.23
CA ALA A 121 -3.40 -21.12 -39.50
C ALA A 121 -2.12 -20.27 -39.44
#